data_AF-A0A8H6HFW5-F1
#
_entry.id   AF-A0A8H6HFW5-F1
#
_cell.length_a   1.000
_cell.length_b   1.000
_cell.length_c   1.000
_cell.angle_alpha   90.00
_cell.angle_beta   90.00
_cell.angle_gamma   90.00
#
_symmetry.space_group_name_H-M   'P 1'
#
loop_
_entity.id
_entity.type
_entity.pdbx_description
1 polymer ?
#
loop_
_entity_poly.entity_id
_entity_poly.type
_entity_poly.pdbx_seq_one_letter_code
_entity_poly.pdbx_strand_id
1 'polypeptide(L)'
;MAATKDCVLISGYEPDEDDPKEVGLVYCEDMGVDDVENLSDHAIAVFNVYSTESGCYSCHDDEEKDYSLWRDRLGFYVTFTSYCILQTVAPEVTPSVLYRVFKHRYDSESDAGAFDKIDYGVVKQTMNQYVARTEACGRQNHSRGWWQNLLYYVQATDEEVLKEAWSGDGNLWAFTRPDRFPIEKAIAAQSLSSFPPGSPSGGYRSSTFERLPLELLLKISESMTLKTFLKVLTLNRAVRSFLLPHGDEISYKAMQSIEPWHFPSHPLETPEGARDEEELNWWKEKWAKAGIDEASIELAAPWLKYRIECSRDNSMRSRRRIWRTAETIRDVAFELGFIE
;
A
#
# COMPACT_ATOMS: atom_id res chain seq x y z
N MET A 1 6.01 24.13 -5.10
CA MET A 1 5.89 22.67 -5.29
C MET A 1 4.42 22.45 -5.59
N ALA A 2 4.04 22.16 -6.83
CA ALA A 2 2.62 22.02 -7.18
C ALA A 2 2.01 20.92 -6.30
N ALA A 3 0.89 21.20 -5.63
CA ALA A 3 0.17 20.18 -4.90
C ALA A 3 -0.13 19.04 -5.88
N THR A 4 0.28 17.82 -5.52
CA THR A 4 0.01 16.65 -6.33
C THR A 4 -1.50 16.47 -6.40
N LYS A 5 -2.06 16.27 -7.60
CA LYS A 5 -3.48 15.92 -7.85
C LYS A 5 -3.89 14.56 -7.24
N ASP A 6 -3.16 14.09 -6.24
CA ASP A 6 -3.16 12.72 -5.72
C ASP A 6 -3.86 12.63 -4.36
N CYS A 7 -4.81 13.51 -4.07
CA CYS A 7 -5.57 13.51 -2.81
C CYS A 7 -7.03 13.16 -3.06
N VAL A 8 -7.58 12.36 -2.15
CA VAL A 8 -9.01 12.06 -2.04
C VAL A 8 -9.45 12.53 -0.68
N LEU A 9 -10.47 13.39 -0.66
CA LEU A 9 -11.11 13.83 0.56
C LEU A 9 -12.33 12.95 0.84
N ILE A 10 -12.41 12.42 2.05
CA ILE A 10 -13.60 11.72 2.53
C ILE A 10 -14.33 12.65 3.49
N SER A 11 -15.57 13.00 3.16
CA SER A 11 -16.38 13.93 3.93
C SER A 11 -17.83 13.48 4.01
N GLY A 12 -18.47 13.75 5.14
CA GLY A 12 -19.91 13.65 5.28
C GLY A 12 -20.62 14.69 4.40
N TYR A 13 -21.83 14.39 3.97
CA TYR A 13 -22.71 15.31 3.26
C TYR A 13 -24.18 15.02 3.63
N GLU A 14 -25.04 16.03 3.54
CA GLU A 14 -26.49 15.82 3.57
C GLU A 14 -26.96 15.83 2.10
N PRO A 15 -27.70 14.80 1.66
CA PRO A 15 -28.31 14.83 0.34
C PRO A 15 -29.35 15.94 0.26
N ASP A 16 -29.45 16.60 -0.90
CA ASP A 16 -30.55 17.54 -1.15
C ASP A 16 -31.89 16.76 -1.15
N GLU A 17 -32.89 17.25 -0.41
CA GLU A 17 -34.22 16.62 -0.34
C GLU A 17 -34.91 16.62 -1.72
N ASP A 18 -34.59 17.58 -2.59
CA ASP A 18 -35.22 17.75 -3.90
C ASP A 18 -34.46 17.02 -5.03
N ASP A 19 -33.14 16.82 -4.91
CA ASP A 19 -32.34 15.99 -5.83
C ASP A 19 -31.24 15.19 -5.09
N PRO A 20 -31.49 13.94 -4.68
CA PRO A 20 -30.52 13.12 -3.94
C PRO A 20 -29.28 12.72 -4.76
N LYS A 21 -29.23 13.05 -6.06
CA LYS A 21 -28.05 12.83 -6.92
C LYS A 21 -27.17 14.06 -7.05
N GLU A 22 -27.70 15.25 -6.78
CA GLU A 22 -26.87 16.43 -6.66
C GLU A 22 -26.17 16.33 -5.31
N VAL A 23 -24.83 16.41 -5.31
CA VAL A 23 -24.08 16.50 -4.07
C VAL A 23 -24.47 17.85 -3.46
N GLY A 24 -25.41 17.82 -2.52
CA GLY A 24 -25.74 18.95 -1.65
C GLY A 24 -24.47 19.48 -0.99
N LEU A 25 -24.55 20.69 -0.42
CA LEU A 25 -23.43 21.35 0.25
C LEU A 25 -22.58 20.32 1.02
N VAL A 26 -21.34 20.10 0.60
CA VAL A 26 -20.39 19.33 1.41
C VAL A 26 -20.19 20.20 2.65
N TYR A 27 -20.78 19.77 3.76
CA TYR A 27 -21.05 20.62 4.92
C TYR A 27 -19.77 21.32 5.36
N CYS A 28 -19.78 22.64 5.25
CA CYS A 28 -18.65 23.52 5.57
C CYS A 28 -19.03 24.68 6.49
N GLU A 29 -20.29 24.89 6.85
CA GLU A 29 -20.69 25.99 7.74
C GLU A 29 -21.79 25.63 8.76
N ASP A 30 -21.43 25.79 10.04
CA ASP A 30 -22.26 26.26 11.18
C ASP A 30 -23.61 25.57 11.41
N MET A 31 -23.61 24.24 11.56
CA MET A 31 -24.75 23.48 12.09
C MET A 31 -24.61 23.25 13.60
N GLY A 32 -25.73 23.29 14.31
CA GLY A 32 -25.77 22.91 15.73
C GLY A 32 -25.35 21.45 15.93
N VAL A 33 -24.84 21.13 17.11
CA VAL A 33 -24.33 19.79 17.47
C VAL A 33 -25.34 18.66 17.22
N ASP A 34 -26.63 18.97 17.18
CA ASP A 34 -27.73 18.01 17.06
C ASP A 34 -27.94 17.46 15.63
N ASP A 35 -27.45 18.13 14.57
CA ASP A 35 -27.64 17.67 13.17
C ASP A 35 -26.54 16.71 12.69
N VAL A 36 -25.50 16.50 13.51
CA VAL A 36 -24.31 15.72 13.15
C VAL A 36 -24.56 14.21 13.14
N GLU A 37 -25.57 13.70 13.85
CA GLU A 37 -25.88 12.27 13.90
C GLU A 37 -26.44 11.73 12.56
N ASN A 38 -27.14 12.56 11.78
CA ASN A 38 -27.68 12.15 10.47
C ASN A 38 -26.60 12.09 9.36
N LEU A 39 -25.49 12.80 9.51
CA LEU A 39 -24.42 12.87 8.50
C LEU A 39 -23.56 11.60 8.42
N SER A 40 -23.58 10.72 9.44
CA SER A 40 -22.74 9.51 9.42
C SER A 40 -23.14 8.48 8.38
N ASP A 41 -24.37 8.51 7.89
CA ASP A 41 -24.82 7.54 6.89
C ASP A 41 -24.44 7.94 5.45
N HIS A 42 -24.06 9.20 5.26
CA HIS A 42 -23.82 9.80 3.96
C HIS A 42 -22.43 10.46 3.92
N ALA A 43 -21.43 9.73 3.42
CA ALA A 43 -20.13 10.32 3.09
C ALA A 43 -19.75 10.01 1.64
N ILE A 44 -18.97 10.92 1.04
CA ILE A 44 -18.47 10.80 -0.33
C ILE A 44 -16.95 10.87 -0.37
N ALA A 45 -16.40 10.31 -1.45
CA ALA A 45 -15.02 10.53 -1.86
C ALA A 45 -14.98 11.65 -2.91
N VAL A 46 -14.34 12.76 -2.57
CA VAL A 46 -14.07 13.88 -3.48
C VAL A 46 -12.65 13.73 -4.01
N PHE A 47 -12.52 13.65 -5.33
CA PHE A 47 -11.26 13.47 -6.03
C PHE A 47 -10.63 14.81 -6.42
N ASN A 48 -9.36 14.79 -6.82
CA ASN A 48 -8.63 15.94 -7.39
C ASN A 48 -8.61 17.19 -6.48
N VAL A 49 -8.59 17.01 -5.17
CA VAL A 49 -8.49 18.13 -4.23
C VAL A 49 -7.04 18.52 -3.92
N TYR A 50 -6.80 19.78 -3.56
CA TYR A 50 -5.52 20.25 -3.03
C TYR A 50 -5.72 21.14 -1.82
N SER A 51 -4.77 21.11 -0.87
CA SER A 51 -4.82 22.00 0.30
C SER A 51 -4.43 23.42 -0.10
N THR A 52 -5.31 24.38 0.17
CA THR A 52 -5.08 25.83 -0.03
C THR A 52 -4.48 26.45 1.23
N GLU A 53 -5.13 26.18 2.36
CA GLU A 53 -4.67 26.53 3.68
C GLU A 53 -4.70 25.29 4.58
N SER A 54 -4.08 25.35 5.76
CA SER A 54 -4.25 24.28 6.75
C SER A 54 -5.75 24.02 6.89
N GLY A 55 -6.21 22.76 6.83
CA GLY A 55 -7.62 22.38 6.97
C GLY A 55 -8.60 22.81 5.87
N CYS A 56 -8.18 23.57 4.85
CA CYS A 56 -9.02 23.96 3.70
C CYS A 56 -8.49 23.31 2.41
N TYR A 57 -9.40 22.86 1.56
CA TYR A 57 -9.09 22.16 0.32
C TYR A 57 -9.95 22.72 -0.82
N SER A 58 -9.42 22.77 -2.03
CA SER A 58 -10.16 23.18 -3.21
C SER A 58 -10.12 22.09 -4.26
N CYS A 59 -11.14 22.04 -5.14
CA CYS A 59 -11.13 21.14 -6.29
C CYS A 59 -10.22 21.70 -7.40
N HIS A 60 -9.38 20.86 -8.00
CA HIS A 60 -8.58 21.30 -9.15
C HIS A 60 -9.42 21.64 -10.38
N ASP A 61 -10.58 21.02 -10.53
CA ASP A 61 -11.43 21.14 -11.70
C ASP A 61 -12.50 22.23 -11.52
N ASP A 62 -12.63 22.76 -10.31
CA ASP A 62 -13.56 23.82 -9.94
C ASP A 62 -12.99 24.64 -8.76
N GLU A 63 -12.25 25.70 -9.06
CA GLU A 63 -11.61 26.56 -8.04
C GLU A 63 -12.62 27.30 -7.15
N GLU A 64 -13.91 27.36 -7.55
CA GLU A 64 -14.97 27.95 -6.71
C GLU A 64 -15.48 26.97 -5.64
N LYS A 65 -15.13 25.67 -5.75
CA LYS A 65 -15.47 24.65 -4.75
C LYS A 65 -14.38 24.49 -3.71
N ASP A 66 -14.64 25.05 -2.55
CA ASP A 66 -13.83 24.90 -1.35
C ASP A 66 -14.48 23.97 -0.32
N TYR A 67 -13.64 23.17 0.34
CA TYR A 67 -13.97 22.22 1.38
C TYR A 67 -13.17 22.57 2.64
N SER A 68 -13.86 22.87 3.75
CA SER A 68 -13.27 23.24 5.03
C SER A 68 -13.43 22.10 6.04
N LEU A 69 -12.31 21.46 6.41
CA LEU A 69 -12.28 20.39 7.42
C LEU A 69 -12.17 20.90 8.87
N TRP A 70 -11.95 22.20 9.07
CA TRP A 70 -11.69 22.77 10.39
C TRP A 70 -12.88 22.74 11.33
N ARG A 71 -14.07 23.01 10.79
CA ARG A 71 -15.26 23.21 11.63
C ARG A 71 -15.77 21.88 12.17
N ASP A 72 -15.71 20.84 11.35
CA ASP A 72 -16.29 19.57 11.73
C ASP A 72 -15.27 18.60 12.32
N ARG A 73 -13.97 18.69 12.01
CA ARG A 73 -12.96 17.64 12.33
C ARG A 73 -13.36 16.23 11.84
N LEU A 74 -14.40 16.12 11.01
CA LEU A 74 -15.01 14.86 10.63
C LEU A 74 -14.55 14.36 9.25
N GLY A 75 -13.94 15.20 8.43
CA GLY A 75 -13.35 14.77 7.16
C GLY A 75 -11.89 14.36 7.31
N PHE A 76 -11.43 13.48 6.42
CA PHE A 76 -10.04 13.04 6.38
C PHE A 76 -9.55 12.96 4.93
N TYR A 77 -8.27 13.24 4.75
CA TYR A 77 -7.61 13.18 3.44
C TYR A 77 -6.75 11.92 3.38
N VAL A 78 -6.82 11.24 2.24
CA VAL A 78 -5.96 10.11 1.91
C VAL A 78 -5.34 10.35 0.54
N THR A 79 -4.20 9.71 0.25
CA THR A 79 -3.69 9.77 -1.12
C THR A 79 -4.55 8.90 -2.03
N PHE A 80 -4.73 9.30 -3.29
CA PHE A 80 -5.49 8.56 -4.29
C PHE A 80 -5.02 7.10 -4.38
N THR A 81 -3.72 6.86 -4.45
CA THR A 81 -3.18 5.49 -4.47
C THR A 81 -3.52 4.70 -3.21
N SER A 82 -3.53 5.34 -2.03
CA SER A 82 -3.92 4.64 -0.80
C SER A 82 -5.41 4.28 -0.82
N TYR A 83 -6.24 5.15 -1.40
CA TYR A 83 -7.66 4.88 -1.61
C TYR A 83 -7.89 3.74 -2.61
N CYS A 84 -7.17 3.70 -3.74
CA CYS A 84 -7.23 2.58 -4.67
C CYS A 84 -6.82 1.25 -4.01
N ILE A 85 -5.78 1.27 -3.17
CA ILE A 85 -5.38 0.09 -2.39
C ILE A 85 -6.52 -0.32 -1.45
N LEU A 86 -7.09 0.61 -0.67
CA LEU A 86 -8.21 0.32 0.22
C LEU A 86 -9.37 -0.34 -0.52
N GLN A 87 -9.80 0.24 -1.65
CA GLN A 87 -10.90 -0.29 -2.47
C GLN A 87 -10.57 -1.65 -3.12
N THR A 88 -9.28 -1.95 -3.32
CA THR A 88 -8.85 -3.28 -3.79
C THR A 88 -8.92 -4.33 -2.68
N VAL A 89 -8.51 -3.96 -1.46
CA VAL A 89 -8.44 -4.87 -0.31
C VAL A 89 -9.82 -5.11 0.32
N ALA A 90 -10.63 -4.06 0.37
CA ALA A 90 -11.89 -4.01 1.11
C ALA A 90 -12.91 -3.15 0.34
N PRO A 91 -13.39 -3.61 -0.83
CA PRO A 91 -14.37 -2.89 -1.64
C PRO A 91 -15.69 -2.60 -0.90
N GLU A 92 -16.02 -3.39 0.12
CA GLU A 92 -17.17 -3.19 1.00
C GLU A 92 -17.01 -1.98 1.95
N VAL A 93 -15.79 -1.48 2.15
CA VAL A 93 -15.51 -0.27 2.93
C VAL A 93 -15.76 0.96 2.05
N THR A 94 -17.04 1.32 1.94
CA THR A 94 -17.47 2.54 1.24
C THR A 94 -16.99 3.81 1.96
N PRO A 95 -17.02 4.99 1.31
CA PRO A 95 -16.74 6.25 1.99
C PRO A 95 -17.53 6.46 3.28
N SER A 96 -18.84 6.12 3.31
CA SER A 96 -19.67 6.18 4.54
C SER A 96 -19.18 5.23 5.62
N VAL A 97 -18.82 3.97 5.28
CA VAL A 97 -18.27 3.01 6.25
C VAL A 97 -16.96 3.56 6.84
N LEU A 98 -16.06 4.01 5.96
CA LEU A 98 -14.78 4.57 6.36
C LEU A 98 -14.97 5.78 7.28
N TYR A 99 -15.89 6.68 6.92
CA TYR A 99 -16.23 7.85 7.72
C TYR A 99 -16.74 7.48 9.11
N ARG A 100 -17.65 6.50 9.21
CA ARG A 100 -18.15 5.98 10.49
C ARG A 100 -17.07 5.36 11.36
N VAL A 101 -16.14 4.59 10.78
CA VAL A 101 -15.00 4.00 11.51
C VAL A 101 -14.17 5.08 12.20
N PHE A 102 -13.86 6.16 11.49
CA PHE A 102 -13.04 7.25 12.04
C PHE A 102 -13.82 8.17 12.98
N LYS A 103 -15.10 8.46 12.68
CA LYS A 103 -16.00 9.26 13.52
C LYS A 103 -16.30 8.60 14.87
N HIS A 104 -16.58 7.30 14.91
CA HIS A 104 -16.90 6.56 16.14
C HIS A 104 -15.84 6.74 17.24
N ARG A 105 -14.59 7.03 16.86
CA ARG A 105 -13.52 7.32 17.80
C ARG A 105 -13.60 8.74 18.41
N TYR A 106 -14.00 9.74 17.64
CA TYR A 106 -14.01 11.14 18.09
C TYR A 106 -14.91 11.35 19.31
N ASP A 107 -16.00 10.60 19.41
CA ASP A 107 -16.94 10.67 20.54
C ASP A 107 -16.34 10.06 21.83
N SER A 108 -15.23 9.33 21.74
CA SER A 108 -14.62 8.58 22.84
C SER A 108 -13.44 9.30 23.52
N GLU A 109 -13.52 10.61 23.79
CA GLU A 109 -12.64 11.47 24.64
C GLU A 109 -11.09 11.33 24.50
N SER A 110 -10.58 10.52 23.58
CA SER A 110 -9.17 10.16 23.45
C SER A 110 -8.51 11.03 22.39
N ASP A 111 -7.54 11.84 22.82
CA ASP A 111 -6.66 12.70 22.03
C ASP A 111 -6.35 12.20 20.60
N ALA A 112 -6.54 13.13 19.66
CA ALA A 112 -5.93 13.27 18.34
C ALA A 112 -5.63 12.00 17.48
N GLY A 113 -6.42 11.83 16.42
CA GLY A 113 -5.92 11.48 15.07
C GLY A 113 -5.77 10.00 14.69
N ALA A 114 -5.15 9.14 15.52
CA ALA A 114 -4.86 7.74 15.14
C ALA A 114 -5.74 6.68 15.81
N PHE A 115 -6.67 6.01 15.11
CA PHE A 115 -7.48 4.96 15.75
C PHE A 115 -6.59 3.82 16.25
N ASP A 116 -6.57 3.59 17.56
CA ASP A 116 -5.58 2.70 18.18
C ASP A 116 -5.64 1.25 17.71
N LYS A 117 -6.83 0.82 17.28
CA LYS A 117 -7.07 -0.49 16.67
C LYS A 117 -6.47 -0.62 15.26
N ILE A 118 -6.23 0.48 14.57
CA ILE A 118 -5.65 0.49 13.22
C ILE A 118 -4.12 0.46 13.30
N ASP A 119 -3.52 -0.54 12.65
CA ASP A 119 -2.07 -0.60 12.48
C ASP A 119 -1.63 0.30 11.31
N TYR A 120 -1.23 1.53 11.63
CA TYR A 120 -0.58 2.45 10.69
C TYR A 120 0.92 2.17 10.52
N GLY A 121 1.47 1.16 11.20
CA GLY A 121 2.90 0.88 11.25
C GLY A 121 3.70 2.05 11.81
N VAL A 122 4.80 2.38 11.14
CA VAL A 122 5.77 3.40 11.59
C VAL A 122 5.22 4.84 11.58
N VAL A 123 4.07 5.09 10.95
CA VAL A 123 3.44 6.42 10.91
C VAL A 123 2.34 6.61 11.97
N LYS A 124 2.09 5.61 12.82
CA LYS A 124 1.12 5.74 13.94
C LYS A 124 1.43 6.95 14.86
N GLN A 125 2.69 7.38 14.91
CA GLN A 125 3.18 8.45 15.78
C GLN A 125 3.01 9.86 15.22
N THR A 126 2.58 10.04 13.96
CA THR A 126 2.64 11.34 13.25
C THR A 126 1.29 12.03 13.07
N MET A 127 0.29 11.67 13.87
CA MET A 127 -1.13 12.00 13.61
C MET A 127 -1.60 13.35 14.16
N ASN A 128 -0.67 14.29 14.33
CA ASN A 128 -1.03 15.70 14.17
C ASN A 128 -1.48 15.89 12.71
N GLN A 129 -2.50 16.73 12.46
CA GLN A 129 -2.95 17.06 11.09
C GLN A 129 -1.79 17.53 10.18
N TYR A 130 -0.71 18.01 10.81
CA TYR A 130 0.59 18.25 10.21
C TYR A 130 1.43 16.98 10.25
N VAL A 131 1.59 16.30 9.12
CA VAL A 131 2.53 15.18 8.98
C VAL A 131 3.96 15.70 9.17
N ALA A 132 4.41 15.81 10.42
CA ALA A 132 5.80 16.03 10.75
C ALA A 132 6.55 14.74 10.39
N ARG A 133 7.04 14.67 9.15
CA ARG A 133 7.71 13.47 8.58
C ARG A 133 8.83 12.93 9.47
N THR A 134 9.46 13.80 10.27
CA THR A 134 10.51 13.44 11.21
C THR A 134 10.01 12.54 12.34
N GLU A 135 8.75 12.62 12.76
CA GLU A 135 8.21 11.83 13.88
C GLU A 135 8.04 10.34 13.55
N ALA A 136 7.98 9.97 12.27
CA ALA A 136 8.02 8.56 11.86
C ALA A 136 9.44 7.94 11.95
N CYS A 137 10.46 8.76 12.23
CA CYS A 137 11.86 8.37 12.22
C CYS A 137 12.38 8.08 13.63
N GLY A 138 13.23 7.07 13.76
CA GLY A 138 13.81 6.63 15.02
C GLY A 138 12.87 5.74 15.84
N ARG A 139 13.39 5.18 16.93
CA ARG A 139 12.57 4.52 17.95
C ARG A 139 11.91 5.61 18.80
N GLN A 140 10.65 5.36 19.17
CA GLN A 140 9.71 6.24 19.89
C GLN A 140 10.37 7.39 20.70
N ASN A 141 9.85 8.60 20.50
CA ASN A 141 10.07 9.85 21.28
C ASN A 141 11.39 10.62 21.10
N HIS A 142 12.31 10.20 20.21
CA HIS A 142 13.58 10.93 20.00
C HIS A 142 13.99 11.11 18.53
N SER A 143 13.03 11.36 17.62
CA SER A 143 13.29 11.54 16.19
C SER A 143 14.42 12.55 15.89
N ARG A 144 14.40 13.71 16.56
CA ARG A 144 15.44 14.74 16.41
C ARG A 144 16.82 14.25 16.81
N GLY A 145 16.94 13.57 17.96
CA GLY A 145 18.21 13.04 18.45
C GLY A 145 18.74 11.92 17.55
N TRP A 146 17.84 11.08 17.03
CA TRP A 146 18.18 10.05 16.06
C TRP A 146 18.74 10.65 14.77
N TRP A 147 18.07 11.66 14.18
CA TRP A 147 18.56 12.35 12.98
C TRP A 147 19.90 13.04 13.21
N GLN A 148 20.06 13.71 14.35
CA GLN A 148 21.34 14.32 14.72
C GLN A 148 22.45 13.25 14.80
N ASN A 149 22.20 12.15 15.49
CA ASN A 149 23.18 11.07 15.59
C ASN A 149 23.55 10.49 14.23
N LEU A 150 22.55 10.25 13.35
CA LEU A 150 22.81 9.72 12.01
C LEU A 150 23.62 10.69 11.16
N LEU A 151 23.26 11.98 11.14
CA LEU A 151 23.90 12.99 10.29
C LEU A 151 25.28 13.43 10.80
N TYR A 152 25.53 13.32 12.11
CA TYR A 152 26.83 13.64 12.73
C TYR A 152 27.72 12.40 12.92
N TYR A 153 27.31 11.23 12.45
CA TYR A 153 28.12 10.01 12.58
C TYR A 153 29.29 10.03 11.60
N VAL A 154 30.44 10.53 12.07
CA VAL A 154 31.69 10.75 11.28
C VAL A 154 32.22 9.48 10.61
N GLN A 155 31.78 8.29 11.01
CA GLN A 155 32.28 7.01 10.51
C GLN A 155 31.40 6.36 9.42
N ALA A 156 30.18 6.86 9.17
CA ALA A 156 29.34 6.31 8.11
C ALA A 156 29.60 7.02 6.78
N THR A 157 29.51 6.28 5.69
CA THR A 157 29.49 6.89 4.35
C THR A 157 28.11 7.48 4.05
N ASP A 158 28.03 8.38 3.06
CA ASP A 158 26.76 8.95 2.61
C ASP A 158 25.76 7.86 2.20
N GLU A 159 26.22 6.78 1.58
CA GLU A 159 25.38 5.64 1.19
C GLU A 159 24.84 4.89 2.40
N GLU A 160 25.63 4.73 3.46
CA GLU A 160 25.19 4.10 4.70
C GLU A 160 24.16 4.96 5.41
N VAL A 161 24.39 6.28 5.47
CA VAL A 161 23.44 7.26 6.01
C VAL A 161 22.13 7.21 5.24
N LEU A 162 22.18 7.25 3.91
CA LEU A 162 20.99 7.18 3.06
C LEU A 162 20.26 5.85 3.22
N LYS A 163 20.99 4.73 3.29
CA LYS A 163 20.38 3.41 3.50
C LYS A 163 19.66 3.33 4.83
N GLU A 164 20.25 3.84 5.91
CA GLU A 164 19.66 3.86 7.24
C GLU A 164 18.45 4.81 7.32
N ALA A 165 18.56 5.99 6.70
CA ALA A 165 17.46 6.94 6.56
C ALA A 165 16.26 6.34 5.81
N TRP A 166 16.50 5.70 4.66
CA TRP A 166 15.45 5.18 3.80
C TRP A 166 14.86 3.86 4.28
N SER A 167 15.72 2.91 4.66
CA SER A 167 15.34 1.51 4.86
C SER A 167 15.51 1.04 6.31
N GLY A 168 16.34 1.72 7.10
CA GLY A 168 16.60 1.42 8.50
C GLY A 168 15.58 2.09 9.43
N ASP A 169 16.04 2.53 10.60
CA ASP A 169 15.21 3.16 11.63
C ASP A 169 14.72 4.56 11.21
N GLY A 170 15.23 5.13 10.12
CA GLY A 170 14.74 6.41 9.58
C GLY A 170 13.38 6.33 8.91
N ASN A 171 12.94 5.14 8.52
CA ASN A 171 11.60 4.88 8.02
C ASN A 171 11.12 5.77 6.86
N LEU A 172 11.98 6.44 6.11
CA LEU A 172 11.52 7.31 5.01
C LEU A 172 10.80 6.54 3.90
N TRP A 173 11.01 5.23 3.80
CA TRP A 173 10.23 4.33 2.95
C TRP A 173 8.71 4.50 3.15
N ALA A 174 8.26 4.84 4.35
CA ALA A 174 6.87 5.06 4.73
C ALA A 174 6.17 6.19 3.95
N PHE A 175 6.94 7.10 3.36
CA PHE A 175 6.45 8.24 2.60
C PHE A 175 6.70 8.10 1.09
N THR A 176 7.21 6.94 0.66
CA THR A 176 7.33 6.66 -0.77
C THR A 176 5.97 6.39 -1.39
N ARG A 177 5.81 6.87 -2.61
CA ARG A 177 4.68 6.56 -3.49
C ARG A 177 4.52 5.04 -3.61
N PRO A 178 3.36 4.46 -3.28
CA PRO A 178 3.18 3.01 -3.27
C PRO A 178 2.86 2.40 -4.66
N ASP A 179 2.75 3.22 -5.71
CA ASP A 179 2.49 2.80 -7.10
C ASP A 179 3.78 2.65 -7.95
N ARG A 180 4.96 2.67 -7.33
CA ARG A 180 6.25 2.61 -8.04
C ARG A 180 6.81 1.19 -8.04
N PHE A 181 6.32 0.37 -8.97
CA PHE A 181 6.75 -1.02 -9.12
C PHE A 181 8.18 -1.14 -9.71
N PRO A 182 9.04 -2.01 -9.17
CA PRO A 182 10.45 -2.11 -9.57
C PRO A 182 10.67 -2.97 -10.84
N ILE A 183 9.85 -2.77 -11.88
CA ILE A 183 9.88 -3.55 -13.13
C ILE A 183 11.25 -3.45 -13.82
N GLU A 184 11.76 -2.22 -13.99
CA GLU A 184 13.07 -1.98 -14.64
C GLU A 184 14.22 -2.67 -13.88
N LYS A 185 14.18 -2.64 -12.54
CA LYS A 185 15.17 -3.33 -11.69
C LYS A 185 15.07 -4.85 -11.86
N ALA A 186 13.86 -5.39 -11.94
CA ALA A 186 13.63 -6.83 -12.12
C ALA A 186 14.18 -7.34 -13.46
N ILE A 187 14.04 -6.55 -14.52
CA ILE A 187 14.58 -6.85 -15.85
C ILE A 187 16.11 -6.78 -15.84
N ALA A 188 16.68 -5.75 -15.21
CA ALA A 188 18.13 -5.59 -15.08
C ALA A 188 18.78 -6.59 -14.11
N ALA A 189 17.99 -7.23 -13.24
CA ALA A 189 18.50 -8.12 -12.21
C ALA A 189 19.15 -9.39 -12.80
N GLN A 190 20.29 -9.75 -12.23
CA GLN A 190 21.01 -10.96 -12.58
C GLN A 190 20.15 -12.21 -12.29
N SER A 191 20.14 -13.15 -13.22
CA SER A 191 19.51 -14.45 -13.00
C SER A 191 20.16 -15.18 -11.82
N LEU A 192 19.35 -15.88 -11.04
CA LEU A 192 19.88 -16.77 -10.01
C LEU A 192 20.80 -17.80 -10.66
N SER A 193 21.94 -18.07 -10.03
CA SER A 193 22.90 -19.03 -10.55
C SER A 193 22.23 -20.40 -10.77
N SER A 194 22.33 -20.92 -11.99
CA SER A 194 22.02 -22.32 -12.23
C SER A 194 23.24 -23.15 -11.83
N PHE A 195 23.00 -24.25 -11.12
CA PHE A 195 24.03 -25.26 -10.95
C PHE A 195 23.86 -26.28 -12.08
N PRO A 196 24.95 -26.75 -12.70
CA PRO A 196 24.85 -27.89 -13.58
C PRO A 196 24.23 -29.06 -12.79
N PRO A 197 23.35 -29.87 -13.43
CA PRO A 197 22.83 -31.06 -12.80
C PRO A 197 24.02 -31.89 -12.31
N GLY A 198 24.11 -32.09 -11.00
CA GLY A 198 25.21 -32.85 -10.41
C GLY A 198 25.17 -34.26 -10.97
N SER A 199 26.34 -34.83 -11.32
CA SER A 199 26.43 -36.26 -11.61
C SER A 199 25.79 -37.01 -10.44
N PRO A 200 24.91 -37.99 -10.69
CA PRO A 200 24.27 -38.75 -9.62
C PRO A 200 25.36 -39.33 -8.74
N SER A 201 25.53 -38.77 -7.55
CA SER A 201 26.48 -39.25 -6.56
C SER A 201 25.95 -40.57 -6.04
N GLY A 202 26.34 -41.66 -6.69
CA GLY A 202 25.96 -43.03 -6.34
C GLY A 202 26.26 -43.28 -4.87
N GLY A 203 25.21 -43.37 -4.04
CA GLY A 203 25.31 -43.80 -2.65
C GLY A 203 24.58 -42.95 -1.61
N TYR A 204 24.16 -41.72 -1.92
CA TYR A 204 23.43 -40.91 -0.92
C TYR A 204 21.93 -41.25 -0.92
N ARG A 205 21.39 -41.53 0.27
CA ARG A 205 19.94 -41.73 0.47
C ARG A 205 19.22 -40.42 0.16
N SER A 206 18.42 -40.43 -0.91
CA SER A 206 17.55 -39.30 -1.26
C SER A 206 16.61 -38.99 -0.10
N SER A 207 16.44 -37.70 0.20
CA SER A 207 15.55 -37.26 1.28
C SER A 207 14.08 -37.58 0.94
N THR A 208 13.22 -37.76 1.95
CA THR A 208 11.78 -37.96 1.70
C THR A 208 11.17 -36.82 0.88
N PHE A 209 11.70 -35.60 1.05
CA PHE A 209 11.28 -34.41 0.29
C PHE A 209 11.60 -34.54 -1.21
N GLU A 210 12.79 -35.01 -1.56
CA GLU A 210 13.18 -35.26 -2.96
C GLU A 210 12.39 -36.39 -3.63
N ARG A 211 11.76 -37.26 -2.84
CA ARG A 211 10.94 -38.37 -3.33
C ARG A 211 9.48 -37.98 -3.62
N LEU A 212 9.09 -36.75 -3.28
CA LEU A 212 7.76 -36.25 -3.60
C LEU A 212 7.62 -36.07 -5.12
N PRO A 213 6.45 -36.40 -5.69
CA PRO A 213 6.09 -35.99 -7.05
C PRO A 213 6.29 -34.48 -7.23
N LEU A 214 6.73 -34.09 -8.44
CA LEU A 214 7.03 -32.69 -8.75
C LEU A 214 5.82 -31.79 -8.48
N GLU A 215 4.63 -32.27 -8.80
CA GLU A 215 3.36 -31.55 -8.63
C GLU A 215 3.12 -31.18 -7.16
N LEU A 216 3.44 -32.10 -6.22
CA LEU A 216 3.32 -31.82 -4.80
C LEU A 216 4.37 -30.80 -4.33
N LEU A 217 5.60 -30.89 -4.86
CA LEU A 217 6.65 -29.93 -4.56
C LEU A 217 6.30 -28.52 -5.06
N LEU A 218 5.73 -28.40 -6.26
CA LEU A 218 5.24 -27.14 -6.81
C LEU A 218 4.10 -26.59 -5.94
N LYS A 219 3.11 -27.41 -5.58
CA LYS A 219 1.98 -26.99 -4.73
C LYS A 219 2.41 -26.51 -3.34
N ILE A 220 3.37 -27.20 -2.72
CA ILE A 220 3.98 -26.77 -1.46
C ILE A 220 4.68 -25.42 -1.65
N SER A 221 5.42 -25.25 -2.74
CA SER A 221 6.17 -24.03 -3.03
C SER A 221 5.28 -22.82 -3.30
N GLU A 222 4.13 -23.01 -3.96
CA GLU A 222 3.11 -21.97 -4.17
C GLU A 222 2.56 -21.42 -2.84
N SER A 223 2.55 -22.24 -1.79
CA SER A 223 2.01 -21.90 -0.47
C SER A 223 3.03 -21.21 0.46
N MET A 224 4.21 -20.82 -0.07
CA MET A 224 5.32 -20.28 0.70
C MET A 224 5.60 -18.79 0.39
N THR A 225 6.04 -18.06 1.43
CA THR A 225 6.61 -16.71 1.26
C THR A 225 7.93 -16.77 0.48
N LEU A 226 8.33 -15.67 -0.17
CA LEU A 226 9.56 -15.59 -0.98
C LEU A 226 10.75 -16.04 -0.16
N LYS A 227 10.85 -15.52 1.07
CA LYS A 227 11.93 -15.83 2.00
C LYS A 227 12.04 -17.33 2.26
N THR A 228 10.92 -18.02 2.38
CA THR A 228 10.88 -19.48 2.63
C THR A 228 11.24 -20.23 1.36
N PHE A 229 10.68 -19.84 0.22
CA PHE A 229 10.99 -20.45 -1.07
C PHE A 229 12.48 -20.33 -1.42
N LEU A 230 13.08 -19.14 -1.26
CA LEU A 230 14.51 -18.93 -1.48
C LEU A 230 15.37 -19.79 -0.55
N LYS A 231 14.95 -20.01 0.72
CA LYS A 231 15.63 -20.94 1.63
C LYS A 231 15.52 -22.38 1.14
N VAL A 232 14.36 -22.80 0.62
CA VAL A 232 14.18 -24.13 0.01
C VAL A 232 15.16 -24.33 -1.15
N LEU A 233 15.33 -23.32 -2.02
CA LEU A 233 16.31 -23.35 -3.11
C LEU A 233 17.77 -23.42 -2.63
N THR A 234 18.07 -23.16 -1.36
CA THR A 234 19.42 -23.31 -0.78
C THR A 234 19.67 -24.64 -0.10
N LEU A 235 18.64 -25.48 0.11
CA LEU A 235 18.77 -26.73 0.86
C LEU A 235 19.72 -27.73 0.17
N ASN A 236 19.51 -27.97 -1.13
CA ASN A 236 20.42 -28.78 -1.94
C ASN A 236 20.29 -28.49 -3.44
N ARG A 237 21.27 -28.97 -4.22
CA ARG A 237 21.34 -28.74 -5.68
C ARG A 237 20.20 -29.40 -6.44
N ALA A 238 19.73 -30.57 -6.01
CA ALA A 238 18.68 -31.33 -6.69
C ALA A 238 17.34 -30.58 -6.61
N VAL A 239 16.91 -30.21 -5.40
CA VAL A 239 15.71 -29.38 -5.16
C VAL A 239 15.76 -28.10 -5.96
N ARG A 240 16.91 -27.40 -5.96
CA ARG A 240 17.09 -26.19 -6.76
C ARG A 240 16.95 -26.46 -8.26
N SER A 241 17.55 -27.54 -8.78
CA SER A 241 17.44 -27.87 -10.21
C SER A 241 16.02 -28.22 -10.64
N PHE A 242 15.21 -28.81 -9.75
CA PHE A 242 13.81 -29.12 -10.03
C PHE A 242 12.90 -27.90 -9.92
N LEU A 243 13.07 -27.05 -8.91
CA LEU A 243 12.15 -25.96 -8.62
C LEU A 243 12.48 -24.66 -9.38
N LEU A 244 13.75 -24.36 -9.61
CA LEU A 244 14.15 -23.09 -10.22
C LEU A 244 13.55 -22.86 -11.63
N PRO A 245 13.43 -23.87 -12.51
CA PRO A 245 12.73 -23.72 -13.79
C PRO A 245 11.27 -23.28 -13.68
N HIS A 246 10.62 -23.58 -12.55
CA HIS A 246 9.23 -23.18 -12.25
C HIS A 246 9.16 -21.96 -11.33
N GLY A 247 10.29 -21.30 -11.07
CA GLY A 247 10.39 -20.23 -10.08
C GLY A 247 9.48 -19.05 -10.39
N ASP A 248 9.30 -18.70 -11.66
CA ASP A 248 8.43 -17.60 -12.08
C ASP A 248 6.95 -17.95 -11.86
N GLU A 249 6.49 -19.12 -12.29
CA GLU A 249 5.11 -19.60 -12.07
C GLU A 249 4.78 -19.69 -10.58
N ILE A 250 5.68 -20.30 -9.78
CA ILE A 250 5.52 -20.39 -8.32
C ILE A 250 5.45 -18.99 -7.71
N SER A 251 6.31 -18.07 -8.14
CA SER A 251 6.35 -16.71 -7.61
C SER A 251 5.10 -15.93 -7.96
N TYR A 252 4.62 -16.04 -9.19
CA TYR A 252 3.39 -15.40 -9.64
C TYR A 252 2.19 -15.84 -8.81
N LYS A 253 1.96 -17.15 -8.70
CA LYS A 253 0.88 -17.71 -7.88
C LYS A 253 0.98 -17.35 -6.40
N ALA A 254 2.20 -17.38 -5.84
CA ALA A 254 2.43 -16.98 -4.45
C ALA A 254 2.17 -15.47 -4.24
N MET A 255 2.52 -14.62 -5.21
CA MET A 255 2.17 -13.19 -5.14
C MET A 255 0.65 -13.00 -5.20
N GLN A 256 -0.06 -13.74 -6.06
CA GLN A 256 -1.52 -13.59 -6.17
C GLN A 256 -2.23 -13.99 -4.87
N SER A 257 -1.75 -15.04 -4.20
CA SER A 257 -2.45 -15.63 -3.04
C SER A 257 -1.97 -15.14 -1.68
N ILE A 258 -0.68 -14.79 -1.53
CA ILE A 258 -0.06 -14.49 -0.23
C ILE A 258 0.41 -13.03 -0.15
N GLU A 259 0.84 -12.47 -1.27
CA GLU A 259 1.46 -11.13 -1.32
C GLU A 259 0.82 -10.25 -2.43
N PRO A 260 -0.52 -10.10 -2.46
CA PRO A 260 -1.25 -9.47 -3.57
C PRO A 260 -0.88 -8.00 -3.76
N TRP A 261 -0.32 -7.34 -2.73
CA TRP A 261 0.23 -5.99 -2.83
C TRP A 261 1.38 -5.85 -3.84
N HIS A 262 1.89 -6.91 -4.45
CA HIS A 262 2.84 -6.82 -5.56
C HIS A 262 2.20 -6.53 -6.94
N PHE A 263 0.87 -6.50 -7.00
CA PHE A 263 0.11 -6.15 -8.20
C PHE A 263 -0.49 -4.74 -8.11
N PRO A 264 -0.79 -4.10 -9.26
CA PRO A 264 -1.57 -2.87 -9.30
C PRO A 264 -2.94 -3.06 -8.64
N SER A 265 -3.50 -1.96 -8.13
CA SER A 265 -4.84 -1.94 -7.55
C SER A 265 -5.88 -2.22 -8.64
N HIS A 266 -7.06 -2.69 -8.25
CA HIS A 266 -8.17 -2.82 -9.18
C HIS A 266 -8.58 -1.44 -9.71
N PRO A 267 -9.08 -1.37 -10.96
CA PRO A 267 -9.65 -0.14 -11.47
C PRO A 267 -10.75 0.38 -10.56
N LEU A 268 -10.75 1.70 -10.36
CA LEU A 268 -11.71 2.39 -9.49
C LEU A 268 -12.50 3.36 -10.34
N GLU A 269 -13.82 3.20 -10.40
CA GLU A 269 -14.67 4.16 -11.12
C GLU A 269 -14.55 5.55 -10.45
N THR A 270 -13.99 6.50 -11.20
CA THR A 270 -13.90 7.91 -10.78
C THR A 270 -14.94 8.74 -11.53
N PRO A 271 -15.43 9.87 -10.97
CA PRO A 271 -16.43 10.71 -11.63
C PRO A 271 -16.04 11.16 -13.05
N GLU A 272 -14.74 11.29 -13.31
CA GLU A 272 -14.19 11.73 -14.60
C GLU A 272 -13.84 10.56 -15.54
N GLY A 273 -13.78 9.33 -15.04
CA GLY A 273 -13.31 8.14 -15.77
C GLY A 273 -11.82 8.14 -16.15
N ALA A 274 -11.14 9.30 -16.11
CA ALA A 274 -9.77 9.47 -16.61
C ALA A 274 -8.72 8.73 -15.76
N ARG A 275 -9.02 8.44 -14.49
CA ARG A 275 -8.07 7.87 -13.53
C ARG A 275 -8.37 6.42 -13.16
N ASP A 276 -9.39 5.83 -13.76
CA ASP A 276 -9.91 4.53 -13.33
C ASP A 276 -8.84 3.44 -13.40
N GLU A 277 -8.00 3.49 -14.42
CA GLU A 277 -6.95 2.52 -14.68
C GLU A 277 -5.53 3.13 -14.63
N GLU A 278 -5.33 4.28 -13.99
CA GLU A 278 -4.05 5.02 -14.02
C GLU A 278 -2.85 4.16 -13.60
N GLU A 279 -2.95 3.47 -12.45
CA GLU A 279 -1.89 2.60 -11.92
C GLU A 279 -1.67 1.37 -12.82
N LEU A 280 -2.76 0.74 -13.27
CA LEU A 280 -2.71 -0.45 -14.12
C LEU A 280 -2.08 -0.15 -15.47
N ASN A 281 -2.47 0.95 -16.10
CA ASN A 281 -1.93 1.40 -17.40
C ASN A 281 -0.45 1.75 -17.28
N TRP A 282 -0.05 2.45 -16.22
CA TRP A 282 1.36 2.71 -15.95
C TRP A 282 2.15 1.41 -15.76
N TRP A 283 1.62 0.44 -15.02
CA TRP A 283 2.25 -0.85 -14.78
C TRP A 283 2.42 -1.66 -16.08
N LYS A 284 1.38 -1.72 -16.92
CA LYS A 284 1.41 -2.35 -18.25
C LYS A 284 2.41 -1.67 -19.18
N GLU A 285 2.42 -0.34 -19.22
CA GLU A 285 3.36 0.45 -20.03
C GLU A 285 4.82 0.16 -19.64
N LYS A 286 5.09 -0.01 -18.35
CA LYS A 286 6.44 -0.36 -17.86
C LYS A 286 6.89 -1.75 -18.32
N TRP A 287 5.99 -2.73 -18.34
CA TRP A 287 6.30 -4.04 -18.92
C TRP A 287 6.48 -3.97 -20.43
N ALA A 288 5.64 -3.22 -21.14
CA ALA A 288 5.78 -3.00 -22.58
C ALA A 288 7.13 -2.36 -22.94
N LYS A 289 7.57 -1.35 -22.17
CA LYS A 289 8.90 -0.73 -22.30
C LYS A 289 10.05 -1.70 -22.03
N ALA A 290 9.82 -2.74 -21.23
CA ALA A 290 10.77 -3.83 -21.01
C ALA A 290 10.74 -4.90 -22.12
N GLY A 291 9.90 -4.72 -23.16
CA GLY A 291 9.75 -5.66 -24.27
C GLY A 291 8.79 -6.81 -23.99
N ILE A 292 7.93 -6.69 -22.97
CA ILE A 292 6.92 -7.70 -22.62
C ILE A 292 5.54 -7.16 -22.99
N ASP A 293 4.90 -7.78 -23.98
CA ASP A 293 3.56 -7.39 -24.42
C ASP A 293 2.51 -7.63 -23.32
N GLU A 294 1.51 -6.77 -23.25
CA GLU A 294 0.45 -6.81 -22.23
C GLU A 294 -0.21 -8.18 -22.12
N ALA A 295 -0.56 -8.81 -23.26
CA ALA A 295 -1.23 -10.10 -23.26
C ALA A 295 -0.33 -11.25 -22.78
N SER A 296 0.98 -11.01 -22.71
CA SER A 296 1.99 -11.99 -22.35
C SER A 296 2.61 -11.77 -20.97
N ILE A 297 2.25 -10.70 -20.24
CA ILE A 297 2.89 -10.36 -18.96
C ILE A 297 2.86 -11.53 -17.99
N GLU A 298 1.72 -12.22 -17.86
CA GLU A 298 1.57 -13.39 -16.99
C GLU A 298 2.60 -14.50 -17.29
N LEU A 299 2.87 -14.77 -18.56
CA LEU A 299 3.72 -15.89 -18.98
C LEU A 299 5.19 -15.51 -19.15
N ALA A 300 5.47 -14.26 -19.52
CA ALA A 300 6.79 -13.82 -19.95
C ALA A 300 7.54 -13.00 -18.89
N ALA A 301 6.85 -12.42 -17.90
CA ALA A 301 7.51 -11.63 -16.87
C ALA A 301 8.40 -12.51 -15.97
N PRO A 302 9.60 -12.04 -15.59
CA PRO A 302 10.50 -12.77 -14.70
C PRO A 302 10.03 -12.63 -13.25
N TRP A 303 8.89 -13.23 -12.91
CA TRP A 303 8.18 -13.05 -11.65
C TRP A 303 9.02 -13.32 -10.40
N LEU A 304 9.95 -14.29 -10.44
CA LEU A 304 10.84 -14.54 -9.33
C LEU A 304 11.80 -13.37 -9.10
N LYS A 305 12.38 -12.81 -10.17
CA LYS A 305 13.23 -11.61 -10.07
C LYS A 305 12.40 -10.41 -9.62
N TYR A 306 11.22 -10.24 -10.20
CA TYR A 306 10.30 -9.17 -9.85
C TYR A 306 9.96 -9.20 -8.36
N ARG A 307 9.55 -10.36 -7.84
CA ARG A 307 9.26 -10.54 -6.41
C ARG A 307 10.47 -10.24 -5.53
N ILE A 308 11.68 -10.66 -5.93
CA ILE A 308 12.93 -10.33 -5.22
C ILE A 308 13.15 -8.81 -5.17
N GLU A 309 13.01 -8.11 -6.29
CA GLU A 309 13.19 -6.66 -6.33
C GLU A 309 12.10 -5.93 -5.55
N CYS A 310 10.85 -6.40 -5.61
CA CYS A 310 9.78 -5.87 -4.77
C CYS A 310 10.08 -6.03 -3.27
N SER A 311 10.75 -7.11 -2.84
CA SER A 311 11.14 -7.27 -1.43
C SER A 311 12.21 -6.27 -0.96
N ARG A 312 12.92 -5.65 -1.90
CA ARG A 312 13.99 -4.67 -1.65
C ARG A 312 13.52 -3.22 -1.86
N ASP A 313 12.39 -3.02 -2.52
CA ASP A 313 11.93 -1.71 -2.92
C ASP A 313 11.12 -1.01 -1.80
N ASN A 314 11.44 0.25 -1.54
CA ASN A 314 10.78 1.05 -0.52
C ASN A 314 9.32 1.34 -0.86
N SER A 315 8.99 1.50 -2.15
CA SER A 315 7.60 1.69 -2.61
C SER A 315 6.75 0.48 -2.27
N MET A 316 7.26 -0.73 -2.54
CA MET A 316 6.55 -1.97 -2.24
C MET A 316 6.44 -2.23 -0.73
N ARG A 317 7.43 -1.78 0.05
CA ARG A 317 7.33 -1.78 1.52
C ARG A 317 6.23 -0.83 2.01
N SER A 318 6.13 0.37 1.44
CA SER A 318 5.06 1.34 1.72
C SER A 318 3.69 0.78 1.34
N ARG A 319 3.57 0.21 0.15
CA ARG A 319 2.36 -0.44 -0.36
C ARG A 319 1.88 -1.56 0.55
N ARG A 320 2.79 -2.46 0.96
CA ARG A 320 2.48 -3.54 1.92
C ARG A 320 1.96 -3.01 3.26
N ARG A 321 2.50 -1.91 3.77
CA ARG A 321 1.99 -1.27 5.00
C ARG A 321 0.56 -0.77 4.78
N ILE A 322 0.32 -0.01 3.71
CA ILE A 322 -1.01 0.55 3.41
C ILE A 322 -2.03 -0.58 3.22
N TRP A 323 -1.64 -1.67 2.55
CA TRP A 323 -2.46 -2.86 2.39
C TRP A 323 -2.91 -3.44 3.74
N ARG A 324 -1.99 -3.61 4.70
CA ARG A 324 -2.32 -4.09 6.05
C ARG A 324 -3.19 -3.11 6.83
N THR A 325 -2.95 -1.81 6.66
CA THR A 325 -3.79 -0.78 7.26
C THR A 325 -5.22 -0.88 6.71
N ALA A 326 -5.38 -1.11 5.40
CA ALA A 326 -6.69 -1.34 4.79
C ALA A 326 -7.37 -2.63 5.30
N GLU A 327 -6.64 -3.73 5.43
CA GLU A 327 -7.15 -4.97 6.05
C GLU A 327 -7.65 -4.69 7.48
N THR A 328 -6.87 -3.94 8.27
CA THR A 328 -7.23 -3.61 9.65
C THR A 328 -8.45 -2.69 9.71
N ILE A 329 -8.57 -1.72 8.80
CA ILE A 329 -9.76 -0.86 8.69
C ILE A 329 -11.00 -1.69 8.43
N ARG A 330 -10.94 -2.64 7.50
CA ARG A 330 -12.04 -3.56 7.21
C ARG A 330 -12.41 -4.38 8.45
N ASP A 331 -11.43 -5.00 9.10
CA ASP A 331 -11.67 -5.84 10.26
C ASP A 331 -12.32 -5.03 11.41
N VAL A 332 -11.89 -3.77 11.60
CA VAL A 332 -12.51 -2.83 12.53
C VAL A 332 -13.94 -2.45 12.11
N ALA A 333 -14.19 -2.20 10.83
CA ALA A 333 -15.54 -1.91 10.33
C ALA A 333 -16.49 -3.07 10.58
N PHE A 334 -16.01 -4.31 10.40
CA PHE A 334 -16.76 -5.53 10.72
C PHE A 334 -17.00 -5.67 12.23
N GLU A 335 -15.99 -5.45 13.07
CA GLU A 335 -16.14 -5.46 14.54
C GLU A 335 -17.19 -4.45 15.05
N LEU A 336 -17.27 -3.29 14.40
CA LEU A 336 -18.23 -2.23 14.73
C LEU A 336 -19.63 -2.47 14.11
N GLY A 337 -19.79 -3.50 13.29
CA GLY A 337 -21.06 -3.82 12.63
C GLY A 337 -21.44 -2.86 11.50
N PHE A 338 -20.46 -2.19 10.89
CA PHE A 338 -20.70 -1.30 9.74
C PHE A 338 -20.71 -2.03 8.40
N ILE A 339 -20.20 -3.26 8.37
CA ILE A 339 -20.20 -4.19 7.23
C ILE A 339 -20.44 -5.62 7.75
N GLU A 340 -20.99 -6.49 6.89
CA GLU A 340 -21.38 -7.89 7.21
C GLU A 340 -20.34 -8.94 6.80
#